data_AF-A0A3D5E6L7-F1
#
_entry.id   AF-A0A3D5E6L7-F1
#
_cell.length_a   1.000
_cell.length_b   1.000
_cell.length_c   1.000
_cell.angle_alpha   90.00
_cell.angle_beta   90.00
_cell.angle_gamma   90.00
#
_symmetry.space_group_name_H-M   'P 1'
#
loop_
_entity.id
_entity.type
_entity.pdbx_description
1 polymer ?
#
loop_
_entity_poly.entity_id
_entity_poly.type
_entity_poly.pdbx_seq_one_letter_code
_entity_poly.pdbx_strand_id
1 'polypeptide(L)' 'KYGFKSIKSIVRIDLVAKQPESLWMKAAPREYGFYANVNPKVNHPRWSQKTERRIGELQRRNTLMFNGYEE' A
#
# COMPACT_ATOMS: atom_id res chain seq x y z
N LYS A 1 -3.04 -4.33 -2.72
CA LYS A 1 -2.80 -3.18 -1.80
C LYS A 1 -1.31 -3.02 -1.56
N TYR A 2 -0.84 -1.86 -1.07
CA TYR A 2 0.57 -1.70 -0.69
C TYR A 2 0.93 -2.62 0.49
N GLY A 3 2.18 -3.08 0.53
CA GLY A 3 2.62 -4.16 1.41
C GLY A 3 2.42 -3.92 2.91
N PHE A 4 2.43 -2.66 3.35
CA PHE A 4 2.24 -2.31 4.77
C PHE A 4 0.86 -2.65 5.33
N LYS A 5 -0.12 -3.01 4.48
CA LYS A 5 -1.42 -3.51 4.92
C LYS A 5 -1.41 -4.99 5.30
N SER A 6 -0.40 -5.75 4.87
CA SER A 6 -0.20 -7.14 5.28
C SER A 6 0.68 -7.18 6.52
N ILE A 7 0.04 -7.16 7.68
CA ILE A 7 0.74 -7.18 8.97
C ILE A 7 1.42 -8.54 9.19
N LYS A 8 2.56 -8.52 9.88
CA LYS A 8 3.35 -9.71 10.20
C LYS A 8 3.19 -10.08 11.67
N SER A 9 3.40 -11.37 11.98
CA SER A 9 3.40 -11.90 13.35
C SER A 9 2.13 -11.53 14.14
N ILE A 10 0.96 -11.78 13.53
CA ILE A 10 -0.34 -11.48 14.12
C ILE A 10 -0.56 -12.38 15.35
N VAL A 11 -0.89 -11.75 16.47
CA VAL A 11 -1.24 -12.46 17.72
C VAL A 11 -2.73 -12.33 18.08
N ARG A 12 -3.45 -11.40 17.46
CA ARG A 12 -4.86 -11.10 17.75
C ARG A 12 -5.57 -10.56 16.51
N ILE A 13 -6.83 -10.95 16.34
CA ILE A 13 -7.75 -10.44 15.31
C ILE A 13 -9.06 -10.08 16.01
N ASP A 14 -9.51 -8.84 15.87
CA ASP A 14 -10.79 -8.36 16.40
C ASP A 14 -11.71 -7.94 15.25
N LEU A 15 -12.99 -8.27 15.37
CA LEU A 15 -14.05 -7.69 14.55
C LEU A 15 -14.61 -6.46 15.27
N VAL A 16 -14.55 -5.31 14.59
CA VAL A 16 -14.90 -4.01 15.18
C VAL A 16 -15.94 -3.30 14.32
N ALA A 17 -16.85 -2.55 14.96
CA ALA A 17 -17.92 -1.83 14.27
C ALA A 17 -17.44 -0.56 13.55
N LYS A 18 -16.27 -0.03 13.90
CA LYS A 18 -15.70 1.20 13.34
C LYS A 18 -14.33 0.93 12.74
N GLN A 19 -13.99 1.65 11.68
CA GLN A 19 -12.69 1.55 11.02
C GLN A 19 -11.54 1.81 12.01
N PRO A 20 -10.65 0.84 12.25
CA PRO A 20 -9.51 1.05 13.14
C PRO A 20 -8.42 1.90 12.48
N GLU A 21 -7.60 2.55 13.30
CA GLU A 21 -6.38 3.21 12.82
C GLU A 21 -5.27 2.18 12.59
N SER A 22 -4.55 2.29 11.47
CA SER A 22 -3.40 1.42 11.19
C SER A 22 -2.07 2.10 11.53
N LEU A 23 -1.04 1.31 11.83
CA LEU A 23 0.28 1.79 12.27
C LEU A 23 0.83 2.93 11.38
N TRP A 24 0.82 2.74 10.05
CA TRP A 24 1.36 3.73 9.11
C TRP A 24 0.48 4.97 8.96
N MET A 25 -0.84 4.86 9.15
CA MET A 25 -1.70 6.04 9.22
C MET A 25 -1.36 6.90 10.43
N LYS A 26 -1.16 6.26 11.59
CA LYS A 26 -0.79 6.98 12.80
C LYS A 26 0.59 7.63 12.69
N ALA A 27 1.56 6.91 12.13
CA ALA A 27 2.94 7.37 12.02
C ALA A 27 3.12 8.49 11.00
N ALA A 28 2.40 8.45 9.87
CA ALA A 28 2.50 9.46 8.81
C ALA A 28 1.16 9.60 8.06
N PRO A 29 0.16 10.28 8.65
CA PRO A 29 -1.21 10.33 8.13
C PRO A 29 -1.33 11.03 6.77
N ARG A 30 -0.37 11.90 6.42
CA ARG A 30 -0.31 12.57 5.12
C ARG A 30 0.24 11.69 4.00
N GLU A 31 0.85 10.55 4.34
CA GLU A 31 1.54 9.66 3.41
C GLU A 31 0.78 8.34 3.18
N TYR A 32 0.16 7.79 4.24
CA TYR A 32 -0.44 6.46 4.20
C TYR A 32 -1.90 6.49 4.64
N GLY A 33 -2.81 6.19 3.71
CA GLY A 33 -4.23 6.07 3.98
C GLY A 33 -4.68 4.66 4.39
N PHE A 34 -5.93 4.55 4.83
CA PHE A 34 -6.51 3.27 5.29
C PHE A 34 -6.58 2.21 4.18
N TYR A 35 -7.13 2.57 3.02
CA TYR A 35 -7.38 1.61 1.93
C TYR A 35 -6.09 1.14 1.25
N ALA A 36 -5.14 2.05 1.01
CA ALA A 36 -3.84 1.79 0.42
C ALA A 36 -3.87 0.85 -0.80
N ASN A 37 -4.84 1.08 -1.70
CA ASN A 37 -4.89 0.38 -2.98
C ASN A 37 -3.69 0.80 -3.83
N VAL A 38 -3.05 -0.16 -4.52
CA VAL A 38 -1.96 0.16 -5.42
C VAL A 38 -2.54 0.92 -6.59
N ASN A 39 -2.07 2.15 -6.82
CA ASN A 39 -2.63 3.03 -7.83
C ASN A 39 -1.51 3.88 -8.46
N PRO A 40 -1.14 3.65 -9.73
CA PRO A 40 -0.08 4.41 -10.40
C PRO A 40 -0.44 5.87 -10.68
N LYS A 41 -1.73 6.23 -10.59
CA LYS A 41 -2.23 7.60 -10.80
C LYS A 41 -2.14 8.47 -9.54
N VAL A 42 -1.87 7.89 -8.37
CA VAL A 42 -1.76 8.61 -7.09
C VAL A 42 -0.34 8.48 -6.56
N ASN A 43 0.39 9.59 -6.54
CA ASN A 43 1.77 9.61 -6.06
C ASN A 43 1.85 9.58 -4.54
N HIS A 44 2.95 9.05 -4.02
CA HIS A 44 3.35 9.30 -2.64
C HIS A 44 3.87 10.74 -2.53
N PRO A 45 3.73 11.44 -1.38
CA PRO A 45 4.21 12.82 -1.23
C PRO A 45 5.68 13.04 -1.60
N ARG A 46 6.50 11.99 -1.47
CA ARG A 46 7.94 12.03 -1.72
C ARG A 46 8.40 11.36 -3.02
N TRP A 47 7.55 10.61 -3.72
CA TRP A 47 7.93 9.92 -4.97
C TRP A 47 6.74 9.51 -5.84
N SER A 48 7.02 9.32 -7.13
CA SER A 48 6.04 8.79 -8.10
C SER A 48 5.75 7.30 -7.86
N GLN A 49 4.48 6.92 -7.93
CA GLN A 49 4.03 5.52 -7.87
C GLN A 49 3.80 4.93 -9.28
N LYS A 50 4.16 5.65 -10.35
CA LYS A 50 3.93 5.21 -11.74
C LYS A 50 4.77 4.00 -12.15
N THR A 51 5.96 3.86 -11.56
CA THR A 51 6.89 2.77 -11.88
C THR A 51 7.41 2.11 -10.61
N GLU A 52 7.79 0.85 -10.73
CA GLU A 52 8.33 0.04 -9.65
C GLU A 52 9.59 -0.70 -10.10
N ARG A 53 10.37 -1.16 -9.11
CA ARG A 53 11.50 -2.07 -9.33
C ARG A 53 11.09 -3.45 -8.83
N ARG A 54 10.96 -4.40 -9.75
CA ARG A 54 10.75 -5.79 -9.36
C ARG A 54 12.07 -6.38 -8.90
N ILE A 55 12.06 -7.03 -7.74
CA ILE A 55 13.22 -7.76 -7.25
C ILE A 55 13.48 -8.95 -8.19
N GLY A 56 14.70 -9.03 -8.71
CA GLY A 56 15.09 -9.99 -9.74
C GLY A 56 15.17 -9.40 -11.16
N GLU A 57 14.68 -8.17 -11.38
CA GLU A 57 14.79 -7.47 -12.67
C GLU A 57 15.80 -6.31 -12.59
N LEU A 58 16.50 -6.04 -13.70
CA LEU A 58 17.48 -4.95 -13.79
C LEU A 58 16.82 -3.59 -14.07
N GLN A 59 15.74 -3.60 -14.85
CA GLN A 59 15.03 -2.39 -15.26
C GLN A 59 13.81 -2.13 -14.38
N ARG A 60 13.29 -0.90 -14.45
CA ARG A 60 12.01 -0.53 -13.84
C ARG A 60 10.87 -0.88 -14.80
N ARG A 61 9.71 -1.17 -14.24
CA ARG A 61 8.48 -1.43 -15.00
C ARG A 61 7.34 -0.51 -14.53
N ASN A 62 6.30 -0.39 -15.34
CA ASN A 62 5.11 0.35 -14.95
C ASN A 62 4.37 -0.40 -13.83
N THR A 63 3.91 0.35 -12.83
CA THR A 63 3.05 -0.19 -11.78
C THR A 63 1.64 -0.38 -12.32
N LEU A 64 1.07 -1.55 -12.09
CA LEU A 64 -0.30 -1.87 -12.51
C LEU A 64 -1.32 -1.33 -11.50
N MET A 65 -2.48 -0.90 -11.98
CA MET A 65 -3.59 -0.55 -11.10
C MET A 65 -4.07 -1.79 -10.33
N PHE A 66 -4.43 -1.57 -9.06
CA PHE A 66 -4.72 -2.63 -8.08
C PHE A 66 -3.67 -3.74 -8.02
N ASN A 67 -2.45 -3.46 -8.49
CA ASN A 67 -1.36 -4.42 -8.63
C ASN A 67 -1.67 -5.58 -9.57
N GLY A 68 -2.48 -5.34 -10.62
CA GLY A 68 -2.82 -6.34 -11.65
C GLY A 68 -4.13 -7.09 -11.42
N TYR A 69 -4.96 -6.64 -10.47
CA TYR A 69 -6.25 -7.25 -10.10
C TYR A 69 -7.38 -6.23 -10.28
N GLU A 70 -7.47 -5.61 -11.46
CA GLU A 70 -8.59 -4.70 -11.80
C GLU A 70 -9.91 -5.44 -12.06
N GLU A 71 -9.82 -6.70 -12.45
CA GLU A 71 -10.91 -7.65 -12.68
C GLU A 71 -11.08 -8.59 -11.47
#